data_AF-A0A0G4M8K0-F1
#
_entry.id   AF-A0A0G4M8K0-F1
#
_cell.length_a   1.000
_cell.length_b   1.000
_cell.length_c   1.000
_cell.angle_alpha   90.00
_cell.angle_beta   90.00
_cell.angle_gamma   90.00
#
_symmetry.space_group_name_H-M   'P 1'
#
loop_
_entity.id
_entity.type
_entity.pdbx_description
1 polymer ?
#
loop_
_entity_poly.entity_id
_entity_poly.type
_entity_poly.pdbx_seq_one_letter_code
_entity_poly.pdbx_strand_id
1 'polypeptide(L)'
;MESARGPPKVKNKAAAPIQISAEQLLREAVDRQEVALQAPTQRFSDLEELHEHQGRKRREFEDYVRRNRVQLNNWLRYADWEIQNKELARARSIFERALDVHPNSVSLWHRYIEAEMKTRNINHARNLLDRAVARLPRVDKMWYKYVYMEEMLGNVPGTRQVFDRWMQWHPDEAAWSAYIKLEKRYGEFDRARDVFRRFITVHPEPRNWIKWAKFEEEYGTSDMVREVFNMAIQELDEFADEKLFIAYARYEAKLKEYERSRLIYKIALDKLPRSRSMALHKAYTTFEKQFGDESGVEDVVLSKRRVHYENQVKENPKNYDIWFDYTRLEETSGDVDRIRDVYE
;
A
#
# COMPACT_ATOMS: atom_id res chain seq x y z
N MET A 1 55.38 27.72 -51.44
CA MET A 1 54.88 29.11 -51.29
C MET A 1 54.97 29.45 -49.83
N GLU A 2 55.78 30.46 -49.55
CA GLU A 2 56.19 30.90 -48.22
C GLU A 2 54.98 31.30 -47.38
N SER A 3 54.75 30.57 -46.29
CA SER A 3 53.92 31.07 -45.20
C SER A 3 54.67 32.22 -44.56
N ALA A 4 54.44 33.44 -45.06
CA ALA A 4 54.97 34.67 -44.50
C ALA A 4 54.58 34.71 -43.02
N ARG A 5 55.54 34.40 -42.14
CA ARG A 5 55.45 34.76 -40.73
C ARG A 5 55.45 36.27 -40.70
N GLY A 6 54.26 36.86 -40.62
CA GLY A 6 54.10 38.30 -40.40
C GLY A 6 54.95 38.76 -39.22
N PRO A 7 55.26 40.07 -39.14
CA PRO A 7 56.16 40.62 -38.13
C PRO A 7 55.77 40.17 -36.71
N PRO A 8 56.72 40.00 -35.78
CA PRO A 8 56.45 39.47 -34.45
C PRO A 8 55.40 40.36 -33.78
N LYS A 9 54.15 39.88 -33.68
CA LYS A 9 53.10 40.58 -32.96
C LYS A 9 53.53 40.63 -31.50
N VAL A 10 53.87 41.82 -31.01
CA VAL A 10 54.14 42.07 -29.60
C VAL A 10 52.84 41.76 -28.85
N LYS A 11 52.80 40.60 -28.18
CA LYS A 11 51.61 40.20 -27.41
C LYS A 11 51.54 41.07 -26.17
N ASN A 12 50.45 41.80 -26.02
CA ASN A 12 50.17 42.50 -24.78
C ASN A 12 49.94 41.46 -23.67
N LYS A 13 50.75 41.50 -22.60
CA LYS A 13 50.65 40.60 -21.43
C LYS A 13 49.82 41.20 -20.30
N ALA A 14 49.15 42.33 -20.52
CA ALA A 14 48.19 42.88 -19.57
C ALA A 14 47.09 41.86 -19.24
N ALA A 15 46.57 41.91 -18.02
CA ALA A 15 45.48 41.03 -17.60
C ALA A 15 44.26 41.23 -18.52
N ALA A 16 43.73 40.14 -19.06
CA ALA A 16 42.52 40.20 -19.88
C ALA A 16 41.33 40.68 -19.02
N PRO A 17 40.47 41.56 -19.56
CA PRO A 17 39.32 42.10 -18.82
C PRO A 17 38.26 41.03 -18.53
N ILE A 18 38.20 39.96 -19.33
CA ILE A 18 37.32 38.81 -19.14
C ILE A 18 38.22 37.58 -18.99
N GLN A 19 38.13 36.91 -17.85
CA GLN A 19 38.80 35.64 -17.62
C GLN A 19 37.92 34.52 -18.19
N ILE A 20 38.49 33.69 -19.06
CA ILE A 20 37.76 32.56 -19.64
C ILE A 20 37.39 31.61 -18.51
N SER A 21 36.09 31.44 -18.27
CA SER A 21 35.58 30.52 -17.25
C SER A 21 35.36 29.13 -17.84
N ALA A 22 35.34 28.11 -16.99
CA ALA A 22 35.03 26.74 -17.41
C ALA A 22 33.63 26.64 -18.05
N GLU A 23 32.67 27.44 -17.57
CA GLU A 23 31.33 27.54 -18.14
C GLU A 23 31.35 28.01 -19.60
N GLN A 24 32.17 29.01 -19.91
CA GLN A 24 32.29 29.56 -21.25
C GLN A 24 32.85 28.53 -22.24
N LEU A 25 33.83 27.73 -21.81
CA LEU A 25 34.39 26.65 -22.61
C LEU A 25 33.38 25.53 -22.86
N LEU A 26 32.59 25.16 -21.84
CA LEU A 26 31.56 24.13 -21.99
C LEU A 26 30.43 24.59 -22.92
N ARG A 27 30.03 25.86 -22.81
CA ARG A 27 29.00 26.45 -23.68
C ARG A 27 29.47 26.50 -25.14
N GLU A 28 30.68 26.98 -25.38
CA GLU A 28 31.26 27.02 -26.72
C GLU A 28 31.45 25.61 -27.31
N ALA A 29 31.78 24.61 -26.48
CA ALA A 29 31.87 23.21 -26.89
C ALA A 29 30.52 22.63 -27.29
N VAL A 30 29.43 22.97 -26.57
CA VAL A 30 28.06 22.55 -26.92
C VAL A 30 27.58 23.26 -28.19
N ASP A 31 27.84 24.55 -28.33
CA ASP A 31 27.46 25.34 -29.52
C ASP A 31 28.20 24.87 -30.79
N ARG A 32 29.41 24.34 -30.63
CA ARG A 32 30.21 23.73 -31.70
C ARG A 32 29.95 22.24 -31.90
N GLN A 33 29.11 21.62 -31.07
CA GLN A 33 28.78 20.22 -31.27
C GLN A 33 28.03 20.08 -32.58
N GLU A 34 28.65 19.41 -33.55
CA GLU A 34 28.01 19.11 -34.82
C GLU A 34 26.70 18.35 -34.55
N VAL A 35 25.60 18.87 -35.08
CA VAL A 35 24.30 18.22 -34.93
C VAL A 35 24.41 16.85 -35.58
N ALA A 36 24.10 15.80 -34.82
CA ALA A 36 24.09 14.44 -35.34
C ALA A 36 23.23 14.40 -36.61
N LEU A 37 23.81 13.93 -37.72
CA LEU A 37 23.14 13.84 -39.01
C LEU A 37 21.82 13.06 -38.83
N GLN A 38 20.70 13.75 -39.01
CA GLN A 38 19.39 13.10 -38.99
C GLN A 38 19.22 12.33 -40.30
N ALA A 39 18.88 11.05 -40.18
CA ALA A 39 18.58 10.24 -41.37
C ALA A 39 17.39 10.84 -42.12
N PRO A 40 17.42 10.89 -43.47
CA PRO A 40 16.33 11.44 -44.26
C PRO A 40 15.05 10.63 -44.05
N THR A 41 13.90 11.31 -44.04
CA THR A 41 12.60 10.65 -43.93
C THR A 41 12.32 9.85 -45.20
N GLN A 42 12.30 8.51 -45.09
CA GLN A 42 11.98 7.62 -46.19
C GLN A 42 10.46 7.42 -46.25
N ARG A 43 9.85 7.60 -47.43
CA ARG A 43 8.47 7.20 -47.72
C ARG A 43 8.52 5.95 -48.57
N PHE A 44 7.85 4.89 -48.13
CA PHE A 44 7.79 3.62 -48.85
C PHE A 44 6.67 3.71 -49.90
N SER A 45 6.98 3.44 -51.17
CA SER A 45 5.96 3.40 -52.24
C SER A 45 5.25 2.06 -52.31
N ASP A 46 6.02 0.97 -52.12
CA ASP A 46 5.56 -0.39 -52.43
C ASP A 46 5.70 -1.35 -51.23
N LEU A 47 4.93 -2.44 -51.28
CA LEU A 47 4.99 -3.50 -50.25
C LEU A 47 6.37 -4.20 -50.22
N GLU A 48 7.05 -4.28 -51.36
CA GLU A 48 8.39 -4.87 -51.46
C GLU A 48 9.44 -4.04 -50.72
N GLU A 49 9.42 -2.71 -50.91
CA GLU A 49 10.29 -1.79 -50.16
C GLU A 49 10.02 -1.84 -48.65
N LEU A 50 8.74 -1.94 -48.27
CA LEU A 50 8.35 -2.11 -46.86
C LEU A 50 8.90 -3.43 -46.29
N HIS A 51 8.80 -4.53 -47.03
CA HIS A 51 9.34 -5.82 -46.60
C HIS A 51 10.86 -5.84 -46.50
N GLU A 52 11.57 -5.18 -47.42
CA GLU A 52 13.03 -5.06 -47.36
C GLU A 52 13.47 -4.22 -46.16
N HIS A 53 12.79 -3.09 -45.91
CA HIS A 53 13.02 -2.27 -44.72
C HIS A 53 12.74 -3.05 -43.43
N GLN A 54 11.62 -3.79 -43.37
CA GLN A 54 11.32 -4.67 -42.25
C GLN A 54 12.40 -5.75 -42.07
N GLY A 55 12.89 -6.35 -43.15
CA GLY A 55 13.96 -7.34 -43.13
C GLY A 55 15.26 -6.78 -42.55
N ARG A 56 15.67 -5.59 -42.99
CA ARG A 56 16.86 -4.88 -42.46
C ARG A 56 16.71 -4.59 -40.97
N LYS A 57 15.56 -4.04 -40.55
CA LYS A 57 15.29 -3.75 -39.13
C LYS A 57 15.23 -5.00 -38.26
N ARG A 58 14.61 -6.08 -38.74
CA ARG A 58 14.59 -7.37 -38.04
C ARG A 58 15.99 -7.92 -37.82
N ARG A 59 16.86 -7.86 -38.84
CA ARG A 59 18.25 -8.28 -38.72
C ARG A 59 18.99 -7.48 -37.65
N GLU A 60 18.79 -6.15 -37.66
CA GLU A 60 19.36 -5.25 -36.65
C GLU A 60 18.94 -5.65 -35.22
N PHE A 61 17.64 -5.85 -35.00
CA PHE A 61 17.10 -6.27 -33.70
C PHE A 61 17.57 -7.66 -33.28
N GLU A 62 17.59 -8.64 -34.18
CA GLU A 62 18.12 -9.97 -33.90
C GLU A 62 19.60 -9.93 -33.57
N ASP A 63 20.40 -9.09 -34.24
CA ASP A 63 21.81 -8.92 -33.94
C ASP A 63 22.02 -8.24 -32.56
N TYR A 64 21.16 -7.31 -32.16
CA TYR A 64 21.19 -6.75 -30.80
C TYR A 64 20.80 -7.78 -29.74
N VAL A 65 19.77 -8.57 -30.01
CA VAL A 65 19.30 -9.62 -29.10
C VAL A 65 20.34 -10.74 -28.97
N ARG A 66 21.03 -11.11 -30.06
CA ARG A 66 22.13 -12.07 -30.03
C ARG A 66 23.32 -11.55 -29.24
N ARG A 67 23.72 -10.29 -29.46
CA ARG A 67 24.82 -9.65 -28.72
C ARG A 67 24.51 -9.51 -27.24
N ASN A 68 23.30 -9.02 -26.91
CA ASN A 68 22.88 -8.70 -25.55
C ASN A 68 21.59 -9.45 -25.18
N ARG A 69 21.70 -10.78 -25.01
CA ARG A 69 20.55 -11.65 -24.72
C ARG A 69 19.83 -11.34 -23.40
N VAL A 70 20.57 -10.86 -22.40
CA VAL A 70 20.06 -10.59 -21.04
C VAL A 70 19.32 -9.25 -20.93
N GLN A 71 19.53 -8.34 -21.89
CA GLN A 71 18.96 -7.00 -21.78
C GLN A 71 17.49 -7.00 -22.22
N LEU A 72 16.58 -7.01 -21.25
CA LEU A 72 15.13 -7.03 -21.48
C LEU A 72 14.64 -5.90 -22.41
N ASN A 73 15.23 -4.71 -22.33
CA ASN A 73 14.81 -3.57 -23.15
C ASN A 73 14.93 -3.82 -24.66
N ASN A 74 15.90 -4.64 -25.10
CA ASN A 74 16.08 -4.95 -26.51
C ASN A 74 14.94 -5.85 -27.01
N TRP A 75 14.55 -6.84 -26.20
CA TRP A 75 13.39 -7.68 -26.46
C TRP A 75 12.09 -6.88 -26.51
N LEU A 76 11.88 -5.97 -25.54
CA LEU A 76 10.67 -5.14 -25.49
C LEU A 76 10.58 -4.20 -26.68
N ARG A 77 11.67 -3.52 -27.05
CA ARG A 77 11.71 -2.65 -28.23
C ARG A 77 11.44 -3.42 -29.52
N TYR A 78 12.00 -4.62 -29.64
CA TYR A 78 11.77 -5.46 -30.82
C TYR A 78 10.31 -5.92 -30.90
N ALA A 79 9.73 -6.38 -29.79
CA ALA A 79 8.33 -6.78 -29.75
C ALA A 79 7.37 -5.61 -30.02
N ASP A 80 7.62 -4.43 -29.43
CA ASP A 80 6.84 -3.21 -29.67
C ASP A 80 6.88 -2.79 -31.15
N TRP A 81 8.03 -2.96 -31.82
CA TRP A 81 8.17 -2.68 -33.25
C TRP A 81 7.37 -3.65 -34.13
N GLU A 82 7.37 -4.96 -33.83
CA GLU A 82 6.51 -5.92 -34.57
C GLU A 82 5.02 -5.68 -34.31
N ILE A 83 4.63 -5.21 -33.11
CA ILE A 83 3.25 -4.77 -32.82
C ILE A 83 2.86 -3.56 -33.68
N GLN A 84 3.76 -2.59 -33.86
CA GLN A 84 3.52 -1.44 -34.75
C GLN A 84 3.34 -1.88 -36.21
N ASN A 85 4.07 -2.92 -36.63
CA ASN A 85 3.90 -3.54 -37.95
C ASN A 85 2.66 -4.45 -38.07
N LYS A 86 1.88 -4.63 -37.00
CA LYS A 86 0.71 -5.53 -36.91
C LYS A 86 1.02 -7.02 -37.11
N GLU A 87 2.29 -7.42 -36.99
CA GLU A 87 2.76 -8.80 -37.12
C GLU A 87 2.69 -9.53 -35.76
N LEU A 88 1.47 -9.78 -35.29
CA LEU A 88 1.22 -10.27 -33.92
C LEU A 88 1.81 -11.65 -33.65
N ALA A 89 1.79 -12.55 -34.63
CA ALA A 89 2.36 -13.89 -34.48
C ALA A 89 3.86 -13.85 -34.20
N ARG A 90 4.59 -12.93 -34.84
CA ARG A 90 6.02 -12.73 -34.60
C ARG A 90 6.26 -12.06 -33.24
N ALA A 91 5.47 -11.04 -32.90
CA ALA A 91 5.55 -10.41 -31.59
C ALA A 91 5.40 -11.44 -30.45
N ARG A 92 4.44 -12.38 -30.57
CA ARG A 92 4.27 -13.51 -29.63
C ARG A 92 5.51 -14.39 -29.54
N SER A 93 6.07 -14.80 -30.68
CA SER A 93 7.28 -15.61 -30.71
C SER A 93 8.46 -14.90 -30.02
N ILE A 94 8.59 -13.58 -30.19
CA ILE A 94 9.62 -12.78 -29.53
C ILE A 94 9.37 -12.72 -28.02
N PHE A 95 8.12 -12.51 -27.58
CA PHE A 95 7.79 -12.51 -26.16
C PHE A 95 8.03 -13.87 -25.50
N GLU A 96 7.65 -14.98 -26.13
CA GLU A 96 7.91 -16.32 -25.60
C GLU A 96 9.43 -16.60 -25.53
N ARG A 97 10.19 -16.25 -26.58
CA ARG A 97 11.67 -16.33 -26.54
C ARG A 97 12.26 -15.47 -25.42
N ALA A 98 11.70 -14.29 -25.17
CA ALA A 98 12.13 -13.43 -24.07
C ALA A 98 11.77 -14.02 -22.70
N LEU A 99 10.62 -14.70 -22.59
CA LEU A 99 10.19 -15.40 -21.38
C LEU A 99 11.06 -16.62 -21.09
N ASP A 100 11.57 -17.31 -22.10
CA ASP A 100 12.54 -18.40 -21.93
C ASP A 100 13.85 -17.89 -21.29
N VAL A 101 14.25 -16.65 -21.60
CA VAL A 101 15.45 -16.03 -21.01
C VAL A 101 15.16 -15.46 -19.62
N HIS A 102 14.00 -14.81 -19.46
CA HIS A 102 13.60 -14.15 -18.22
C HIS A 102 12.20 -14.59 -17.75
N PRO A 103 12.05 -15.82 -17.23
CA PRO A 103 10.75 -16.33 -16.79
C PRO A 103 10.16 -15.55 -15.62
N ASN A 104 11.00 -14.96 -14.77
CA ASN A 104 10.58 -14.30 -13.53
C ASN A 104 10.34 -12.79 -13.69
N SER A 105 10.54 -12.24 -14.89
CA SER A 105 10.43 -10.79 -15.11
C SER A 105 8.96 -10.36 -15.16
N VAL A 106 8.48 -9.76 -14.06
CA VAL A 106 7.13 -9.20 -13.94
C VAL A 106 6.83 -8.18 -15.05
N SER A 107 7.82 -7.33 -15.39
CA SER A 107 7.68 -6.31 -16.44
C SER A 107 7.45 -6.92 -17.81
N LEU A 108 8.09 -8.05 -18.13
CA LEU A 108 7.95 -8.74 -19.41
C LEU A 108 6.55 -9.33 -19.55
N TRP A 109 6.10 -10.09 -18.54
CA TRP A 109 4.74 -10.62 -18.48
C TRP A 109 3.70 -9.51 -18.64
N HIS A 110 3.85 -8.41 -17.90
CA HIS A 110 2.92 -7.29 -17.97
C HIS A 110 2.84 -6.69 -19.38
N ARG A 111 3.98 -6.44 -20.03
CA ARG A 111 4.03 -5.91 -21.39
C ARG A 111 3.42 -6.86 -22.40
N TYR A 112 3.66 -8.16 -22.27
CA TYR A 112 3.09 -9.16 -23.16
C TYR A 112 1.56 -9.25 -23.02
N ILE A 113 1.05 -9.28 -21.78
CA ILE A 113 -0.40 -9.27 -21.52
C ILE A 113 -1.04 -7.98 -22.06
N GLU A 114 -0.40 -6.83 -21.88
CA GLU A 114 -0.88 -5.56 -22.43
C GLU A 114 -0.90 -5.52 -23.95
N ALA A 115 0.08 -6.13 -24.61
CA ALA A 115 0.08 -6.28 -26.06
C ALA A 115 -1.12 -7.11 -26.53
N GLU A 116 -1.37 -8.28 -25.92
CA GLU A 116 -2.52 -9.12 -26.28
C GLU A 116 -3.87 -8.43 -26.00
N MET A 117 -4.00 -7.69 -24.88
CA MET A 117 -5.19 -6.91 -24.59
C MET A 117 -5.44 -5.80 -25.61
N LYS A 118 -4.40 -5.06 -26.02
CA LYS A 118 -4.52 -4.01 -27.06
C LYS A 118 -4.94 -4.58 -28.41
N THR A 119 -4.52 -5.80 -28.72
CA THR A 119 -4.87 -6.49 -29.96
C THR A 119 -6.21 -7.21 -29.91
N ARG A 120 -6.97 -7.05 -28.81
CA ARG A 120 -8.30 -7.64 -28.56
C ARG A 120 -8.32 -9.18 -28.54
N ASN A 121 -7.17 -9.83 -28.33
CA ASN A 121 -7.08 -11.29 -28.22
C ASN A 121 -7.30 -11.75 -26.77
N ILE A 122 -8.55 -11.70 -26.32
CA ILE A 122 -8.92 -11.93 -24.91
C ILE A 122 -8.54 -13.34 -24.43
N ASN A 123 -8.81 -14.37 -25.24
CA ASN A 123 -8.52 -15.77 -24.85
C ASN A 123 -7.02 -16.01 -24.66
N HIS A 124 -6.18 -15.42 -25.52
CA HIS A 124 -4.73 -15.51 -25.36
C HIS A 124 -4.26 -14.75 -24.12
N ALA A 125 -4.80 -13.56 -23.87
CA ALA A 125 -4.49 -12.81 -22.66
C ALA A 125 -4.89 -13.59 -21.39
N ARG A 126 -6.01 -14.31 -21.40
CA ARG A 126 -6.47 -15.15 -20.27
C ARG A 126 -5.51 -16.32 -20.02
N ASN A 127 -5.16 -17.05 -21.07
CA ASN A 127 -4.20 -18.16 -20.97
C ASN A 127 -2.82 -17.67 -20.49
N LEU A 128 -2.43 -16.46 -20.91
CA LEU A 128 -1.17 -15.85 -20.51
C LEU A 128 -1.18 -15.42 -19.05
N LEU A 129 -2.28 -14.81 -18.58
CA LEU A 129 -2.47 -14.44 -17.18
C LEU A 129 -2.52 -15.69 -16.28
N ASP A 130 -3.19 -16.75 -16.69
CA ASP A 130 -3.23 -18.01 -15.95
C ASP A 130 -1.83 -18.64 -15.83
N ARG A 131 -1.05 -18.66 -16.92
CA ARG A 131 0.37 -19.06 -16.89
C ARG A 131 1.21 -18.16 -15.98
N ALA A 132 1.01 -16.83 -16.06
CA ALA A 132 1.77 -15.87 -15.27
C ALA A 132 1.52 -16.08 -13.77
N VAL A 133 0.27 -16.26 -13.39
CA VAL A 133 -0.16 -16.51 -12.01
C VAL A 133 0.34 -17.86 -11.50
N ALA A 134 0.29 -18.92 -12.32
CA ALA A 134 0.82 -20.23 -11.94
C ALA A 134 2.34 -20.22 -11.73
N ARG A 135 3.08 -19.39 -12.48
CA ARG A 135 4.54 -19.26 -12.35
C ARG A 135 4.96 -18.29 -11.25
N LEU A 136 4.23 -17.19 -11.06
CA LEU A 136 4.55 -16.12 -10.13
C LEU A 136 3.40 -15.88 -9.14
N PRO A 137 3.05 -16.88 -8.30
CA PRO A 137 1.89 -16.78 -7.41
C PRO A 137 2.05 -15.72 -6.31
N ARG A 138 3.28 -15.37 -5.94
CA ARG A 138 3.57 -14.34 -4.93
C ARG A 138 3.52 -12.91 -5.45
N VAL A 139 3.35 -12.71 -6.76
CA VAL A 139 3.36 -11.38 -7.35
C VAL A 139 1.93 -10.87 -7.48
N ASP A 140 1.47 -10.12 -6.49
CA ASP A 140 0.11 -9.56 -6.42
C ASP A 140 -0.27 -8.73 -7.66
N LYS A 141 0.71 -8.05 -8.26
CA LYS A 141 0.49 -7.25 -9.47
C LYS A 141 -0.13 -8.06 -10.63
N MET A 142 0.22 -9.34 -10.76
CA MET A 142 -0.34 -10.22 -11.80
C MET A 142 -1.79 -10.59 -11.48
N TRP A 143 -2.08 -10.91 -10.22
CA TRP A 143 -3.43 -11.19 -9.75
C TRP A 143 -4.37 -9.99 -9.94
N TYR A 144 -3.94 -8.79 -9.54
CA TYR A 144 -4.71 -7.57 -9.76
C TYR A 144 -5.01 -7.32 -11.23
N LYS A 145 -4.03 -7.55 -12.13
CA LYS A 145 -4.26 -7.40 -13.57
C LYS A 145 -5.26 -8.43 -14.09
N TYR A 146 -5.21 -9.67 -13.59
CA TYR A 146 -6.12 -10.73 -13.98
C TYR A 146 -7.56 -10.41 -13.56
N VAL A 147 -7.75 -10.07 -12.28
CA VAL A 147 -9.03 -9.63 -11.73
C VAL A 147 -9.59 -8.44 -12.52
N TYR A 148 -8.76 -7.42 -12.76
CA TYR A 148 -9.18 -6.23 -13.50
C TYR A 148 -9.63 -6.57 -14.92
N MET A 149 -8.92 -7.48 -15.59
CA MET A 149 -9.27 -7.91 -16.94
C MET A 149 -10.60 -8.67 -16.97
N GLU A 150 -10.84 -9.63 -16.08
CA GLU A 150 -12.12 -10.35 -16.01
C GLU A 150 -13.29 -9.42 -15.58
N GLU A 151 -13.03 -8.45 -14.70
CA GLU A 151 -14.01 -7.42 -14.30
C GLU A 151 -14.39 -6.53 -15.49
N MET A 152 -13.43 -6.10 -16.31
CA MET A 152 -13.68 -5.31 -17.52
C MET A 152 -14.44 -6.08 -18.60
N LEU A 153 -14.31 -7.41 -18.62
CA LEU A 153 -15.08 -8.29 -19.50
C LEU A 153 -16.50 -8.58 -18.96
N GLY A 154 -16.81 -8.15 -17.73
CA GLY A 154 -18.10 -8.40 -17.07
C GLY A 154 -18.26 -9.84 -16.56
N ASN A 155 -17.19 -10.64 -16.54
CA ASN A 155 -17.25 -12.03 -16.11
C ASN A 155 -17.09 -12.17 -14.58
N VAL A 156 -18.12 -11.76 -13.84
CA VAL A 156 -18.12 -11.80 -12.36
C VAL A 156 -17.81 -13.19 -11.79
N PRO A 157 -18.39 -14.31 -12.29
CA PRO A 157 -18.06 -15.63 -11.80
C PRO A 157 -16.58 -16.00 -12.04
N GLY A 158 -16.01 -15.62 -13.18
CA GLY A 158 -14.59 -15.81 -13.46
C GLY A 158 -13.70 -15.01 -12.51
N THR A 159 -14.02 -13.74 -12.29
CA THR A 159 -13.30 -12.88 -11.33
C THR A 159 -13.29 -13.49 -9.92
N ARG A 160 -14.42 -14.06 -9.47
CA ARG A 160 -14.52 -14.75 -8.18
C ARG A 160 -13.62 -15.99 -8.11
N GLN A 161 -13.63 -16.82 -9.15
CA GLN A 161 -12.74 -18.00 -9.22
C GLN A 161 -11.26 -17.60 -9.15
N VAL A 162 -10.88 -16.50 -9.80
CA VAL A 162 -9.52 -15.96 -9.73
C VAL A 162 -9.20 -15.50 -8.30
N PHE A 163 -10.10 -14.80 -7.63
CA PHE A 163 -9.93 -14.43 -6.23
C PHE A 163 -9.84 -15.64 -5.30
N ASP A 164 -10.70 -16.64 -5.45
CA ASP A 164 -10.64 -17.87 -4.65
C ASP A 164 -9.30 -18.58 -4.81
N ARG A 165 -8.77 -18.69 -6.04
CA ARG A 165 -7.43 -19.21 -6.31
C ARG A 165 -6.33 -18.36 -5.69
N TRP A 166 -6.50 -17.04 -5.68
CA TRP A 166 -5.55 -16.13 -5.05
C TRP A 166 -5.51 -16.32 -3.53
N MET A 167 -6.68 -16.46 -2.90
CA MET A 167 -6.80 -16.63 -1.44
C MET A 167 -6.19 -17.94 -0.93
N GLN A 168 -6.10 -18.99 -1.76
CA GLN A 168 -5.38 -20.23 -1.41
C GLN A 168 -3.89 -19.99 -1.08
N TRP A 169 -3.30 -18.92 -1.63
CA TRP A 169 -1.90 -18.55 -1.37
C TRP A 169 -1.72 -17.67 -0.13
N HIS A 170 -2.80 -17.34 0.58
CA HIS A 170 -2.80 -16.47 1.75
C HIS A 170 -2.08 -15.13 1.50
N PRO A 171 -2.56 -14.31 0.55
CA PRO A 171 -1.93 -13.05 0.20
C PRO A 171 -2.09 -11.99 1.30
N ASP A 172 -1.40 -10.86 1.12
CA ASP A 172 -1.43 -9.72 2.05
C ASP A 172 -2.85 -9.15 2.24
N GLU A 173 -3.05 -8.42 3.34
CA GLU A 173 -4.31 -7.74 3.70
C GLU A 173 -4.92 -6.92 2.54
N ALA A 174 -4.08 -6.35 1.67
CA ALA A 174 -4.51 -5.57 0.50
C ALA A 174 -5.30 -6.41 -0.51
N ALA A 175 -4.96 -7.69 -0.68
CA ALA A 175 -5.64 -8.61 -1.58
C ALA A 175 -7.05 -8.94 -1.07
N TRP A 176 -7.16 -9.29 0.21
CA TRP A 176 -8.43 -9.54 0.88
C TRP A 176 -9.33 -8.31 0.86
N SER A 177 -8.77 -7.13 1.15
CA SER A 177 -9.50 -5.86 1.06
C SER A 177 -10.01 -5.57 -0.35
N ALA A 178 -9.27 -5.93 -1.40
CA ALA A 178 -9.72 -5.81 -2.78
C ALA A 178 -10.87 -6.78 -3.10
N TYR A 179 -10.82 -8.01 -2.59
CA TYR A 179 -11.89 -8.98 -2.80
C TYR A 179 -13.19 -8.54 -2.11
N ILE A 180 -13.10 -8.06 -0.87
CA ILE A 180 -14.24 -7.47 -0.14
C ILE A 180 -14.83 -6.27 -0.91
N LYS A 181 -13.98 -5.38 -1.45
CA LYS A 181 -14.44 -4.25 -2.27
C LYS A 181 -15.14 -4.70 -3.56
N LEU A 182 -14.74 -5.83 -4.15
CA LEU A 182 -15.44 -6.41 -5.29
C LEU A 182 -16.85 -6.83 -4.88
N GLU A 183 -17.00 -7.64 -3.84
CA GLU A 183 -18.33 -8.13 -3.43
C GLU A 183 -19.24 -6.98 -2.95
N LYS A 184 -18.68 -5.96 -2.27
CA LYS A 184 -19.40 -4.71 -1.97
C LYS A 184 -19.95 -4.01 -3.21
N ARG A 185 -19.19 -3.96 -4.31
CA ARG A 185 -19.63 -3.31 -5.56
C ARG A 185 -20.79 -4.05 -6.23
N TYR A 186 -20.86 -5.37 -6.08
CA TYR A 186 -21.95 -6.19 -6.62
C TYR A 186 -23.11 -6.40 -5.63
N GLY A 187 -23.02 -5.87 -4.41
CA GLY A 187 -24.09 -5.94 -3.39
C GLY A 187 -24.23 -7.32 -2.71
N GLU A 188 -23.22 -8.17 -2.83
CA GLU A 188 -23.27 -9.56 -2.35
C GLU A 188 -22.68 -9.64 -0.94
N PHE A 189 -23.43 -9.13 0.03
CA PHE A 189 -22.96 -8.96 1.41
C PHE A 189 -22.69 -10.29 2.10
N ASP A 190 -23.52 -11.31 1.93
CA ASP A 190 -23.33 -12.61 2.59
C ASP A 190 -22.01 -13.28 2.17
N ARG A 191 -21.66 -13.22 0.89
CA ARG A 191 -20.35 -13.70 0.43
C ARG A 191 -19.21 -12.87 0.99
N ALA A 192 -19.37 -11.55 1.08
CA ALA A 192 -18.37 -10.70 1.72
C ALA A 192 -18.13 -11.12 3.18
N ARG A 193 -19.17 -11.55 3.91
CA ARG A 193 -19.02 -12.10 5.28
C ARG A 193 -18.19 -13.38 5.31
N ASP A 194 -18.45 -14.31 4.39
CA ASP A 194 -17.66 -15.54 4.29
C ASP A 194 -16.18 -15.24 3.97
N VAL A 195 -15.94 -14.22 3.14
CA VAL A 195 -14.58 -13.73 2.87
C VAL A 195 -13.95 -13.13 4.12
N PHE A 196 -14.68 -12.35 4.92
CA PHE A 196 -14.20 -11.82 6.21
C PHE A 196 -13.86 -12.93 7.21
N ARG A 197 -14.71 -13.96 7.31
CA ARG A 197 -14.44 -15.13 8.17
C ARG A 197 -13.12 -15.81 7.78
N ARG A 198 -12.92 -16.07 6.48
CA ARG A 198 -11.66 -16.62 5.97
C ARG A 198 -10.49 -15.67 6.22
N PHE A 199 -10.67 -14.37 5.99
CA PHE A 199 -9.64 -13.36 6.17
C PHE A 199 -9.08 -13.35 7.60
N ILE A 200 -9.97 -13.48 8.60
CA ILE A 200 -9.61 -13.50 10.01
C ILE A 200 -8.87 -14.77 10.40
N THR A 201 -9.27 -15.94 9.88
CA THR A 201 -8.56 -17.20 10.15
C THR A 201 -7.12 -17.18 9.65
N VAL A 202 -6.86 -16.42 8.58
CA VAL A 202 -5.54 -16.31 7.96
C VAL A 202 -4.70 -15.23 8.62
N HIS A 203 -5.32 -14.09 8.93
CA HIS A 203 -4.67 -12.94 9.55
C HIS A 203 -5.41 -12.49 10.81
N PRO A 204 -5.17 -13.12 11.98
CA PRO A 204 -5.79 -12.78 13.27
C PRO A 204 -5.33 -11.44 13.88
N GLU A 205 -5.29 -10.36 13.12
CA GLU A 205 -4.91 -9.04 13.62
C GLU A 205 -6.12 -8.23 14.11
N PRO A 206 -6.04 -7.49 15.24
CA PRO A 206 -7.12 -6.63 15.73
C PRO A 206 -7.61 -5.60 14.70
N ARG A 207 -6.74 -5.15 13.80
CA ARG A 207 -7.09 -4.22 12.71
C ARG A 207 -8.10 -4.83 11.73
N ASN A 208 -7.97 -6.13 11.45
CA ASN A 208 -8.83 -6.85 10.53
C ASN A 208 -10.23 -7.04 11.12
N TRP A 209 -10.31 -7.33 12.41
CA TRP A 209 -11.56 -7.37 13.17
C TRP A 209 -12.28 -6.02 13.17
N ILE A 210 -11.55 -4.91 13.38
CA ILE A 210 -12.15 -3.56 13.31
C ILE A 210 -12.66 -3.27 11.89
N LYS A 211 -11.98 -3.74 10.83
CA LYS A 211 -12.46 -3.59 9.45
C LYS A 211 -13.75 -4.40 9.20
N TRP A 212 -13.83 -5.63 9.73
CA TRP A 212 -15.05 -6.44 9.62
C TRP A 212 -16.20 -5.80 10.41
N ALA A 213 -15.96 -5.35 11.63
CA ALA A 213 -16.97 -4.66 12.43
C ALA A 213 -17.50 -3.41 11.71
N LYS A 214 -16.63 -2.56 11.14
CA LYS A 214 -17.05 -1.41 10.33
C LYS A 214 -17.87 -1.79 9.10
N PHE A 215 -17.59 -2.94 8.50
CA PHE A 215 -18.40 -3.44 7.39
C PHE A 215 -19.80 -3.84 7.86
N GLU A 216 -19.92 -4.56 8.98
CA GLU A 216 -21.23 -4.91 9.54
C GLU A 216 -21.96 -3.68 10.11
N GLU A 217 -21.26 -2.64 10.57
CA GLU A 217 -21.88 -1.36 10.95
C GLU A 217 -22.60 -0.69 9.76
N GLU A 218 -22.05 -0.84 8.54
CA GLU A 218 -22.60 -0.23 7.32
C GLU A 218 -23.76 -1.04 6.71
N TYR A 219 -23.67 -2.37 6.76
CA TYR A 219 -24.55 -3.27 5.98
C TYR A 219 -25.24 -4.38 6.79
N GLY A 220 -24.90 -4.52 8.07
CA GLY A 220 -25.36 -5.59 8.95
C GLY A 220 -26.47 -5.18 9.90
N THR A 221 -26.96 -6.16 10.65
CA THR A 221 -27.83 -5.95 11.81
C THR A 221 -26.99 -5.74 13.07
N SER A 222 -27.56 -5.07 14.06
CA SER A 222 -26.87 -4.78 15.32
C SER A 222 -26.35 -6.02 16.04
N ASP A 223 -27.07 -7.14 15.93
CA ASP A 223 -26.69 -8.40 16.56
C ASP A 223 -25.49 -9.06 15.87
N MET A 224 -25.38 -8.97 14.55
CA MET A 224 -24.21 -9.50 13.83
C MET A 224 -22.94 -8.72 14.18
N VAL A 225 -23.03 -7.40 14.34
CA VAL A 225 -21.88 -6.58 14.77
C VAL A 225 -21.40 -7.03 16.17
N ARG A 226 -22.34 -7.32 17.07
CA ARG A 226 -22.03 -7.83 18.42
C ARG A 226 -21.39 -9.22 18.37
N GLU A 227 -21.92 -10.12 17.55
CA GLU A 227 -21.32 -11.44 17.34
C GLU A 227 -19.87 -11.32 16.85
N VAL A 228 -19.60 -10.42 15.90
CA VAL A 228 -18.24 -10.15 15.41
C VAL A 228 -17.32 -9.67 16.53
N PHE A 229 -17.77 -8.73 17.35
CA PHE A 229 -16.96 -8.25 18.48
C PHE A 229 -16.77 -9.32 19.56
N ASN A 230 -17.77 -10.14 19.84
CA ASN A 230 -17.64 -11.25 20.79
C ASN A 230 -16.67 -12.32 20.30
N MET A 231 -16.77 -12.72 19.02
CA MET A 231 -15.79 -13.61 18.39
C MET A 231 -14.39 -13.01 18.43
N ALA A 232 -14.26 -11.70 18.16
CA ALA A 232 -12.98 -11.02 18.24
C ALA A 232 -12.39 -11.10 19.66
N ILE A 233 -13.18 -10.87 20.70
CA ILE A 233 -12.73 -10.94 22.10
C ILE A 233 -12.32 -12.37 22.48
N GLN A 234 -13.01 -13.38 21.95
CA GLN A 234 -12.73 -14.79 22.25
C GLN A 234 -11.43 -15.28 21.59
N GLU A 235 -11.20 -14.89 20.33
CA GLU A 235 -10.00 -15.26 19.56
C GLU A 235 -8.77 -14.42 19.96
N LEU A 236 -8.95 -13.15 20.32
CA LEU A 236 -7.88 -12.22 20.67
C LEU A 236 -7.54 -12.22 22.16
N ASP A 237 -7.97 -13.19 22.95
CA ASP A 237 -7.75 -13.18 24.42
C ASP A 237 -6.26 -13.03 24.79
N GLU A 238 -5.35 -13.48 23.92
CA GLU A 238 -3.88 -13.36 24.09
C GLU A 238 -3.26 -12.13 23.40
N PHE A 239 -3.91 -11.55 22.38
CA PHE A 239 -3.43 -10.43 21.56
C PHE A 239 -4.35 -9.21 21.59
N ALA A 240 -5.11 -9.04 22.67
CA ALA A 240 -6.12 -8.02 22.77
C ALA A 240 -5.51 -6.61 22.66
N ASP A 241 -5.89 -5.86 21.63
CA ASP A 241 -5.51 -4.46 21.45
C ASP A 241 -6.58 -3.54 22.06
N GLU A 242 -6.15 -2.46 22.72
CA GLU A 242 -7.04 -1.41 23.24
C GLU A 242 -8.03 -0.89 22.19
N LYS A 243 -7.58 -0.82 20.94
CA LYS A 243 -8.33 -0.24 19.82
C LYS A 243 -9.61 -1.01 19.51
N LEU A 244 -9.61 -2.33 19.72
CA LEU A 244 -10.78 -3.17 19.49
C LEU A 244 -11.86 -2.86 20.53
N PHE A 245 -11.50 -2.83 21.82
CA PHE A 245 -12.43 -2.50 22.90
C PHE A 245 -12.97 -1.09 22.78
N ILE A 246 -12.14 -0.12 22.41
CA ILE A 246 -12.59 1.26 22.15
C ILE A 246 -13.59 1.31 21.00
N ALA A 247 -13.35 0.54 19.92
CA ALA A 247 -14.28 0.46 18.80
C ALA A 247 -15.61 -0.17 19.22
N TYR A 248 -15.57 -1.27 19.98
CA TYR A 248 -16.76 -1.94 20.45
C TYR A 248 -17.60 -1.07 21.40
N ALA A 249 -16.96 -0.44 22.38
CA ALA A 249 -17.64 0.44 23.33
C ALA A 249 -18.23 1.69 22.64
N ARG A 250 -17.56 2.25 21.63
CA ARG A 250 -18.11 3.34 20.80
C ARG A 250 -19.32 2.87 19.99
N TYR A 251 -19.33 1.63 19.52
CA TYR A 251 -20.46 1.08 18.80
C TYR A 251 -21.70 0.94 19.69
N GLU A 252 -21.56 0.35 20.88
CA GLU A 252 -22.69 0.25 21.84
C GLU A 252 -23.17 1.63 22.32
N ALA A 253 -22.25 2.60 22.44
CA ALA A 253 -22.62 3.99 22.72
C ALA A 253 -23.49 4.61 21.62
N LYS A 254 -23.22 4.31 20.32
CA LYS A 254 -24.08 4.75 19.21
C LYS A 254 -25.48 4.13 19.30
N LEU A 255 -25.59 2.90 19.79
CA LEU A 255 -26.85 2.19 20.01
C LEU A 255 -27.59 2.64 21.28
N LYS A 256 -27.03 3.60 22.04
CA LYS A 256 -27.55 4.12 23.33
C LYS A 256 -27.56 3.11 24.47
N GLU A 257 -26.79 2.04 24.36
CA GLU A 257 -26.64 1.00 25.39
C GLU A 257 -25.43 1.34 26.29
N TYR A 258 -25.57 2.42 27.08
CA TYR A 258 -24.47 2.98 27.84
C TYR A 258 -23.96 2.03 28.94
N GLU A 259 -24.84 1.29 29.60
CA GLU A 259 -24.47 0.32 30.64
C GLU A 259 -23.58 -0.80 30.08
N ARG A 260 -23.90 -1.31 28.88
CA ARG A 260 -23.06 -2.31 28.20
C ARG A 260 -21.72 -1.72 27.80
N SER A 261 -21.71 -0.49 27.28
CA SER A 261 -20.47 0.23 26.95
C SER A 261 -19.55 0.36 28.17
N ARG A 262 -20.10 0.69 29.36
CA ARG A 262 -19.36 0.72 30.64
C ARG A 262 -18.80 -0.64 31.01
N LEU A 263 -19.62 -1.69 30.91
CA LEU A 263 -19.19 -3.06 31.20
C LEU A 263 -18.02 -3.48 30.30
N ILE A 264 -18.06 -3.14 29.00
CA ILE A 264 -16.99 -3.42 28.06
C ILE A 264 -15.69 -2.69 28.46
N TYR A 265 -15.77 -1.42 28.84
CA TYR A 265 -14.60 -0.68 29.32
C TYR A 265 -14.02 -1.29 30.60
N LYS A 266 -14.87 -1.74 31.54
CA LYS A 266 -14.42 -2.41 32.76
C LYS A 266 -13.72 -3.74 32.46
N ILE A 267 -14.34 -4.59 31.64
CA ILE A 267 -13.75 -5.87 31.20
C ILE A 267 -12.41 -5.63 30.49
N ALA A 268 -12.33 -4.61 29.63
CA ALA A 268 -11.11 -4.26 28.92
C ALA A 268 -9.99 -3.82 29.87
N LEU A 269 -10.31 -3.07 30.93
CA LEU A 269 -9.35 -2.64 31.96
C LEU A 269 -8.89 -3.78 32.86
N ASP A 270 -9.77 -4.75 33.13
CA ASP A 270 -9.42 -5.94 33.92
C ASP A 270 -8.50 -6.89 33.13
N LYS A 271 -8.68 -6.98 31.80
CA LYS A 271 -7.86 -7.83 30.93
C LYS A 271 -6.52 -7.21 30.51
N LEU A 272 -6.44 -5.89 30.36
CA LEU A 272 -5.24 -5.21 29.84
C LEU A 272 -4.35 -4.68 30.97
N PRO A 273 -3.04 -4.99 30.96
CA PRO A 273 -2.09 -4.39 31.90
C PRO A 273 -2.07 -2.85 31.81
N ARG A 274 -1.89 -2.17 32.96
CA ARG A 274 -1.92 -0.69 33.11
C ARG A 274 -0.99 0.10 32.18
N SER A 275 0.11 -0.49 31.71
CA SER A 275 1.03 0.10 30.73
C SER A 275 0.48 0.09 29.30
N ARG A 276 -0.32 -0.94 29.01
CA ARG A 276 -1.23 -1.15 27.88
C ARG A 276 -2.25 -0.05 27.70
N SER A 277 -2.92 0.32 28.80
CA SER A 277 -4.29 0.85 28.84
C SER A 277 -4.45 2.37 28.80
N MET A 278 -3.39 3.15 28.55
CA MET A 278 -3.48 4.61 28.65
C MET A 278 -4.46 5.22 27.62
N ALA A 279 -4.55 4.65 26.41
CA ALA A 279 -5.50 5.11 25.41
C ALA A 279 -6.93 4.69 25.77
N LEU A 280 -7.08 3.48 26.33
CA LEU A 280 -8.34 2.97 26.85
C LEU A 280 -8.88 3.83 28.00
N HIS A 281 -8.05 4.20 28.98
CA HIS A 281 -8.43 5.10 30.07
C HIS A 281 -8.87 6.48 29.56
N LYS A 282 -8.15 7.03 28.58
CA LYS A 282 -8.53 8.29 27.94
C LYS A 282 -9.90 8.16 27.25
N ALA A 283 -10.12 7.07 26.52
CA ALA A 283 -11.38 6.80 25.83
C ALA A 283 -12.55 6.61 26.82
N TYR A 284 -12.33 5.87 27.92
CA TYR A 284 -13.31 5.70 28.98
C TYR A 284 -13.65 7.02 29.66
N THR A 285 -12.65 7.86 29.97
CA THR A 285 -12.88 9.20 30.51
C THR A 285 -13.69 10.07 29.54
N THR A 286 -13.41 10.01 28.23
CA THR A 286 -14.21 10.76 27.26
C THR A 286 -15.63 10.23 27.12
N PHE A 287 -15.82 8.93 27.28
CA PHE A 287 -17.13 8.29 27.24
C PHE A 287 -17.98 8.70 28.45
N GLU A 288 -17.45 8.59 29.67
CA GLU A 288 -18.17 9.04 30.87
C GLU A 288 -18.45 10.55 30.82
N LYS A 289 -17.53 11.37 30.30
CA LYS A 289 -17.83 12.80 30.11
C LYS A 289 -18.99 13.09 29.15
N GLN A 290 -19.25 12.20 28.20
CA GLN A 290 -20.31 12.39 27.20
C GLN A 290 -21.64 11.78 27.63
N PHE A 291 -21.61 10.64 28.33
CA PHE A 291 -22.78 9.80 28.59
C PHE A 291 -22.88 9.33 30.05
N GLY A 292 -21.99 9.79 30.92
CA GLY A 292 -21.90 9.47 32.34
C GLY A 292 -22.87 10.27 33.20
N ASP A 293 -23.28 9.66 34.31
CA ASP A 293 -23.94 10.36 35.40
C ASP A 293 -22.91 11.15 36.20
N GLU A 294 -23.33 12.22 36.90
CA GLU A 294 -22.43 13.15 37.62
C GLU A 294 -21.44 12.42 38.55
N SER A 295 -21.92 11.41 39.28
CA SER A 295 -21.10 10.56 40.16
C SER A 295 -20.09 9.68 39.40
N GLY A 296 -20.51 9.08 38.29
CA GLY A 296 -19.62 8.25 37.45
C GLY A 296 -18.51 9.08 36.79
N VAL A 297 -18.80 10.32 36.42
CA VAL A 297 -17.80 11.26 35.89
C VAL A 297 -16.80 11.66 36.96
N GLU A 298 -17.26 11.93 38.18
CA GLU A 298 -16.40 12.27 39.31
C GLU A 298 -15.42 11.13 39.64
N ASP A 299 -15.89 9.89 39.74
CA ASP A 299 -15.05 8.72 40.02
C ASP A 299 -13.93 8.53 38.99
N VAL A 300 -14.25 8.71 37.70
CA VAL A 300 -13.26 8.56 36.63
C VAL A 300 -12.28 9.73 36.59
N VAL A 301 -12.75 10.96 36.83
CA VAL A 301 -11.88 12.14 36.92
C VAL A 301 -10.93 12.01 38.12
N LEU A 302 -11.41 11.54 39.26
CA LEU A 302 -10.60 11.25 40.44
C LEU A 302 -9.54 10.20 40.11
N SER A 303 -9.92 9.05 39.53
CA SER A 303 -8.96 8.00 39.15
C SER A 303 -7.86 8.50 38.20
N LYS A 304 -8.19 9.39 37.26
CA LYS A 304 -7.21 9.98 36.33
C LYS A 304 -6.27 10.96 37.01
N ARG A 305 -6.81 11.82 37.89
CA ARG A 305 -6.01 12.77 38.66
C ARG A 305 -5.07 12.04 39.62
N ARG A 306 -5.52 10.94 40.25
CA ARG A 306 -4.69 10.05 41.07
C ARG A 306 -3.46 9.56 40.31
N VAL A 307 -3.65 8.94 39.14
CA VAL A 307 -2.53 8.45 38.32
C VAL A 307 -1.60 9.59 37.88
N HIS A 308 -2.13 10.77 37.61
CA HIS A 308 -1.32 11.94 37.27
C HIS A 308 -0.42 12.37 38.43
N TYR A 309 -0.99 12.49 39.63
CA TYR A 309 -0.24 12.85 40.83
C TYR A 309 0.75 11.76 41.24
N GLU A 310 0.38 10.47 41.18
CA GLU A 310 1.30 9.35 41.42
C GLU A 310 2.52 9.38 40.49
N ASN A 311 2.32 9.67 39.21
CA ASN A 311 3.43 9.78 38.25
C ASN A 311 4.30 11.01 38.54
N GLN A 312 3.68 12.14 38.89
CA GLN A 312 4.41 13.36 39.24
C GLN A 312 5.23 13.20 40.53
N VAL A 313 4.69 12.50 41.53
CA VAL A 313 5.40 12.15 42.76
C VAL A 313 6.59 11.24 42.47
N LYS A 314 6.44 10.26 41.56
CA LYS A 314 7.56 9.40 41.11
C LYS A 314 8.65 10.18 40.39
N GLU A 315 8.28 11.15 39.55
CA GLU A 315 9.23 11.99 38.82
C GLU A 315 9.95 13.00 39.74
N ASN A 316 9.21 13.63 40.66
CA ASN A 316 9.73 14.66 41.56
C ASN A 316 9.28 14.42 43.02
N PRO A 317 9.93 13.50 43.76
CA PRO A 317 9.51 13.14 45.12
C PRO A 317 9.57 14.31 46.14
N LYS A 318 10.36 15.35 45.86
CA LYS A 318 10.59 16.49 46.77
C LYS A 318 9.63 17.66 46.56
N ASN A 319 8.71 17.59 45.60
CA ASN A 319 7.75 18.67 45.38
C ASN A 319 6.55 18.52 46.32
N TYR A 320 6.59 19.24 47.45
CA TYR A 320 5.55 19.20 48.47
C TYR A 320 4.19 19.71 47.99
N ASP A 321 4.15 20.63 47.01
CA ASP A 321 2.88 21.15 46.48
C ASP A 321 2.07 20.03 45.80
N ILE A 322 2.75 19.11 45.12
CA ILE A 322 2.13 17.95 44.47
C ILE A 322 1.60 16.95 45.51
N TRP A 323 2.32 16.78 46.62
CA TRP A 323 1.85 15.97 47.75
C TRP A 323 0.61 16.58 48.41
N PHE A 324 0.55 17.90 48.59
CA PHE A 324 -0.62 18.59 49.14
C PHE A 324 -1.84 18.54 48.21
N ASP A 325 -1.63 18.64 46.90
CA ASP A 325 -2.72 18.49 45.93
C ASP A 325 -3.21 17.04 45.84
N TYR A 326 -2.33 16.07 46.03
CA TYR A 326 -2.67 14.65 46.05
C TYR A 326 -3.45 14.27 47.32
N THR A 327 -3.05 14.74 48.50
CA THR A 327 -3.80 14.51 49.76
C THR A 327 -5.19 15.13 49.73
N ARG A 328 -5.33 16.38 49.26
CA ARG A 328 -6.65 17.03 49.10
C ARG A 328 -7.57 16.27 48.16
N LEU A 329 -7.00 15.63 47.14
CA LEU A 329 -7.78 14.79 46.23
C LEU A 329 -8.27 13.50 46.91
N GLU A 330 -7.45 12.88 47.74
CA GLU A 330 -7.88 11.70 48.50
C GLU A 330 -8.89 12.08 49.60
N GLU A 331 -8.73 13.22 50.28
CA GLU A 331 -9.70 13.74 51.26
C GLU A 331 -11.08 13.99 50.63
N THR A 332 -11.13 14.50 49.40
CA THR A 332 -12.40 14.69 48.67
C THR A 332 -13.02 13.38 48.19
N SER A 333 -12.25 12.30 48.07
CA SER A 333 -12.74 10.98 47.69
C SER A 333 -13.29 10.14 48.85
N GLY A 334 -12.86 10.44 50.09
CA GLY A 334 -13.36 9.79 51.30
C GLY A 334 -12.85 8.38 51.61
N ASP A 335 -11.90 7.83 50.84
CA ASP A 335 -11.29 6.52 51.09
C ASP A 335 -10.26 6.59 52.25
N VAL A 336 -10.70 6.28 53.48
CA VAL A 336 -9.91 6.41 54.72
C VAL A 336 -8.58 5.65 54.68
N ASP A 337 -8.56 4.46 54.10
CA ASP A 337 -7.35 3.62 54.05
C ASP A 337 -6.30 4.20 53.11
N ARG A 338 -6.70 4.76 51.97
CA ARG A 338 -5.77 5.37 51.00
C ARG A 338 -5.30 6.73 51.45
N ILE A 339 -6.16 7.49 52.13
CA ILE A 339 -5.74 8.73 52.77
C ILE A 339 -4.55 8.43 53.69
N ARG A 340 -4.63 7.40 54.53
CA ARG A 340 -3.52 7.00 55.40
C ARG A 340 -2.25 6.68 54.60
N ASP A 341 -2.35 5.91 53.52
CA ASP A 341 -1.20 5.54 52.68
C ASP A 341 -0.52 6.76 51.99
N VAL A 342 -1.23 7.87 51.77
CA VAL A 342 -0.65 9.10 51.19
C VAL A 342 -0.06 10.02 52.26
N TYR A 343 -0.52 9.91 53.51
CA TYR A 343 0.02 10.65 54.66
C TYR A 343 1.26 9.99 55.29
N GLU A 344 1.42 8.67 55.13
CA GLU A 344 2.64 7.91 55.48
C GLU A 344 3.75 8.09 54.43
#